data_AF-A0AAU9UBK4-F1
#
_entry.id   AF-A0AAU9UBK4-F1
#
_cell.length_a   1.000
_cell.length_b   1.000
_cell.length_c   1.000
_cell.angle_alpha   90.00
_cell.angle_beta   90.00
_cell.angle_gamma   90.00
#
_symmetry.space_group_name_H-M   'P 1'
#
loop_
_entity.id
_entity.type
_entity.pdbx_description
1 polymer ?
#
loop_
_entity_poly.entity_id
_entity_poly.type
_entity_poly.pdbx_seq_one_letter_code
_entity_poly.pdbx_strand_id
1 'polypeptide(L)'
;MLKIKVKLYKKHKISNNQELDNTIETLKQKVKAQAGRLRRYDDMNNRRTQNKLFAEYQHNYRSLDNKQRNPTQIPAKKDVQNFWTEILSNPVPYKKDATWITKIEISAEEIEQHPFEEIDENIVVEAIKKKTQNWKTPGIYKIQNYYLKYLTSTHKYIAGLFDRLIKGLELIDT
;
A
#
# COMPACT_ATOMS: atom_id res chain seq x y z
N MET A 1 -17.93 -51.81 -15.92
CA MET A 1 -18.15 -51.10 -17.21
C MET A 1 -19.43 -51.49 -17.95
N LEU A 2 -19.75 -52.78 -18.12
CA LEU A 2 -20.93 -53.25 -18.87
C LEU A 2 -22.29 -52.69 -18.36
N LYS A 3 -22.51 -52.64 -17.04
CA LYS A 3 -23.76 -52.10 -16.45
C LYS A 3 -24.03 -50.62 -16.79
N ILE A 4 -22.99 -49.81 -16.97
CA ILE A 4 -23.13 -48.39 -17.29
C ILE A 4 -23.49 -48.21 -18.77
N LYS A 5 -22.84 -48.97 -19.67
CA LYS A 5 -23.17 -48.97 -21.09
C LYS A 5 -24.62 -49.40 -21.34
N VAL A 6 -25.07 -50.50 -20.73
CA VAL A 6 -26.46 -50.99 -20.84
C VAL A 6 -27.48 -49.93 -20.38
N LYS A 7 -27.19 -49.20 -19.29
CA LYS A 7 -28.05 -48.10 -18.84
C LYS A 7 -28.08 -46.94 -19.84
N LEU A 8 -26.96 -46.62 -20.48
CA LEU A 8 -26.88 -45.57 -21.50
C LEU A 8 -27.68 -45.94 -22.75
N TYR A 9 -27.56 -47.17 -23.25
CA TYR A 9 -28.39 -47.68 -24.36
C TYR A 9 -29.88 -47.50 -24.07
N LYS A 10 -30.33 -47.94 -22.89
CA LYS A 10 -31.74 -47.85 -22.50
C LYS A 10 -32.22 -46.42 -22.30
N LYS A 11 -31.40 -45.56 -21.68
CA LYS A 11 -31.77 -44.17 -21.33
C LYS A 11 -31.81 -43.25 -22.56
N HIS A 12 -30.86 -43.42 -23.48
CA HIS A 12 -30.72 -42.57 -24.66
C HIS A 12 -31.26 -43.22 -25.95
N LYS A 13 -31.90 -44.40 -25.84
CA LYS A 13 -32.51 -45.16 -26.95
C LYS A 13 -31.53 -45.34 -28.12
N ILE A 14 -30.33 -45.79 -27.79
CA ILE A 14 -29.21 -45.91 -28.75
C ILE A 14 -29.31 -47.26 -29.47
N SER A 15 -29.07 -47.27 -30.78
CA SER A 15 -29.20 -48.48 -31.60
C SER A 15 -27.85 -49.06 -32.02
N ASN A 16 -26.80 -48.24 -32.10
CA ASN A 16 -25.46 -48.65 -32.53
C ASN A 16 -24.35 -48.23 -31.53
N ASN A 17 -23.23 -48.96 -31.53
CA ASN A 17 -22.05 -48.66 -30.72
C ASN A 17 -21.44 -47.27 -31.05
N GLN A 18 -21.50 -46.82 -32.30
CA GLN A 18 -20.95 -45.51 -32.66
C GLN A 18 -21.76 -44.35 -32.07
N GLU A 19 -23.09 -44.49 -32.01
CA GLU A 19 -23.96 -43.56 -31.27
C GLU A 19 -23.70 -43.61 -29.76
N LEU A 20 -23.35 -44.77 -29.22
CA LEU A 20 -22.93 -44.90 -27.82
C LEU A 20 -21.66 -44.10 -27.54
N ASP A 21 -20.63 -44.23 -28.38
CA ASP A 21 -19.38 -43.52 -28.16
C ASP A 21 -19.57 -42.01 -28.30
N ASN A 22 -20.33 -41.55 -29.30
CA ASN A 22 -20.69 -40.14 -29.47
C ASN A 22 -21.45 -39.58 -28.26
N THR A 23 -22.39 -40.34 -27.70
CA THR A 23 -23.16 -39.90 -26.52
C THR A 23 -22.30 -39.88 -25.26
N ILE A 24 -21.40 -40.86 -25.08
CA ILE A 24 -20.41 -40.86 -23.98
C ILE A 24 -19.51 -39.64 -24.08
N GLU A 25 -19.00 -39.33 -25.26
CA GLU A 25 -18.13 -38.18 -25.50
C GLU A 25 -18.88 -36.87 -25.23
N THR A 26 -20.11 -36.73 -25.72
CA THR A 26 -20.97 -35.58 -25.44
C THR A 26 -21.20 -35.40 -23.93
N LEU A 27 -21.44 -36.49 -23.20
CA LEU A 27 -21.62 -36.44 -21.74
C LEU A 27 -20.32 -36.02 -21.02
N LYS A 28 -19.17 -36.55 -21.44
CA LYS A 28 -17.85 -36.14 -20.91
C LYS A 28 -17.60 -34.65 -21.16
N GLN A 29 -17.90 -34.17 -22.36
CA GLN A 29 -17.76 -32.76 -22.71
C GLN A 29 -18.68 -31.87 -21.86
N LYS A 30 -19.94 -32.28 -21.62
CA LYS A 30 -20.88 -31.57 -20.74
C LYS A 30 -20.37 -31.48 -19.30
N VAL A 31 -19.87 -32.58 -18.74
CA VAL A 31 -19.27 -32.60 -17.39
C VAL A 31 -18.05 -31.68 -17.33
N LYS A 32 -17.16 -31.76 -18.34
CA LYS A 32 -15.98 -30.90 -18.42
C LYS A 32 -16.35 -29.41 -18.51
N ALA A 33 -17.38 -29.07 -19.30
CA ALA A 33 -17.88 -27.70 -19.42
C ALA A 33 -18.48 -27.20 -18.10
N GLN A 34 -19.26 -28.03 -17.39
CA GLN A 34 -19.81 -27.68 -16.07
C GLN A 34 -18.71 -27.49 -15.02
N ALA A 35 -17.72 -28.38 -14.96
CA ALA A 35 -16.57 -28.23 -14.08
C ALA A 35 -15.77 -26.96 -14.39
N GLY A 36 -15.60 -26.63 -15.67
CA GLY A 36 -14.97 -25.39 -16.11
C GLY A 36 -15.74 -24.14 -15.67
N ARG A 37 -17.08 -24.16 -15.76
CA ARG A 37 -17.93 -23.07 -15.23
C ARG A 37 -17.78 -22.93 -13.71
N LEU A 38 -17.77 -24.04 -12.98
CA LEU A 38 -17.61 -24.03 -11.53
C LEU A 38 -16.29 -23.37 -11.12
N ARG A 39 -15.17 -23.75 -11.75
CA ARG A 39 -13.86 -23.13 -11.51
C ARG A 39 -13.86 -21.63 -11.79
N ARG A 40 -14.45 -21.21 -12.92
CA ARG A 40 -14.56 -19.79 -13.27
C ARG A 40 -15.34 -18.99 -12.23
N TYR A 41 -16.42 -19.57 -11.68
CA TYR A 41 -17.18 -18.91 -10.63
C TYR A 41 -16.40 -18.80 -9.32
N ASP A 42 -15.64 -19.84 -8.97
CA ASP A 42 -14.78 -19.82 -7.80
C ASP A 42 -13.67 -18.76 -7.94
N ASP A 43 -12.99 -18.72 -9.08
CA ASP A 43 -11.98 -17.70 -9.41
C ASP A 43 -12.57 -16.28 -9.38
N MET A 44 -13.76 -16.09 -9.95
CA MET A 44 -14.45 -14.81 -9.95
C MET A 44 -14.79 -14.37 -8.52
N ASN A 45 -15.29 -15.28 -7.69
CA ASN A 45 -15.64 -15.00 -6.32
C ASN A 45 -14.39 -14.66 -5.47
N ASN A 46 -13.31 -15.41 -5.66
CA ASN A 46 -12.02 -15.15 -5.02
C ASN A 46 -11.48 -13.77 -5.38
N ARG A 47 -11.45 -13.43 -6.68
CA ARG A 47 -11.04 -12.09 -7.13
C ARG A 47 -11.90 -10.98 -6.55
N ARG A 48 -13.23 -11.17 -6.54
CA ARG A 48 -14.17 -10.18 -5.97
C ARG A 48 -13.89 -9.95 -4.49
N THR A 49 -13.64 -11.02 -3.75
CA THR A 49 -13.37 -10.99 -2.31
C THR A 49 -12.03 -10.33 -2.02
N GLN A 50 -10.97 -10.69 -2.76
CA GLN A 50 -9.65 -10.08 -2.65
C GLN A 50 -9.67 -8.58 -2.99
N ASN A 51 -10.36 -8.18 -4.06
CA ASN A 51 -10.49 -6.77 -4.43
C ASN A 51 -11.24 -5.96 -3.37
N LYS A 52 -12.31 -6.53 -2.80
CA LYS A 52 -13.05 -5.90 -1.70
C LYS A 52 -12.16 -5.72 -0.46
N LEU A 53 -11.44 -6.77 -0.08
CA LEU A 53 -10.47 -6.73 1.04
C LEU A 53 -9.40 -5.67 0.81
N PHE A 54 -8.88 -5.54 -0.41
CA PHE A 54 -7.86 -4.55 -0.75
C PHE A 54 -8.40 -3.11 -0.66
N ALA A 55 -9.64 -2.88 -1.14
CA ALA A 55 -10.26 -1.56 -1.12
C ALA A 55 -10.61 -1.10 0.31
N GLU A 56 -11.10 -2.01 1.16
CA GLU A 56 -11.52 -1.71 2.53
C GLU A 56 -10.35 -1.71 3.52
N TYR A 57 -9.37 -2.61 3.34
CA TYR A 57 -8.26 -2.84 4.27
C TYR A 57 -6.92 -2.87 3.54
N GLN A 58 -6.40 -1.70 3.17
CA GLN A 58 -5.12 -1.53 2.48
C GLN A 58 -3.91 -2.18 3.17
N HIS A 59 -4.00 -2.58 4.43
CA HIS A 59 -2.91 -3.19 5.20
C HIS A 59 -2.99 -4.72 5.33
N ASN A 60 -4.02 -5.37 4.78
CA ASN A 60 -4.28 -6.79 5.02
C ASN A 60 -3.58 -7.76 4.04
N TYR A 61 -2.42 -7.37 3.50
CA TYR A 61 -1.59 -8.25 2.64
C TYR A 61 -1.13 -9.53 3.35
N ARG A 62 -1.13 -9.55 4.68
CA ARG A 62 -0.76 -10.71 5.50
C ARG A 62 -1.74 -11.88 5.33
N SER A 63 -3.00 -11.60 5.00
CA SER A 63 -4.03 -12.62 4.77
C SER A 63 -3.95 -13.29 3.39
N LEU A 64 -3.28 -12.67 2.42
CA LEU A 64 -3.08 -13.22 1.07
C LEU A 64 -2.00 -14.30 1.05
N ASP A 65 -1.04 -14.21 1.97
CA ASP A 65 -0.02 -15.23 2.16
C ASP A 65 -0.60 -16.28 3.11
N ASN A 66 -1.27 -17.30 2.58
CA ASN A 66 -1.83 -18.45 3.33
C ASN A 66 -0.77 -19.24 4.15
N LYS A 67 0.48 -18.79 4.15
CA LYS A 67 1.54 -19.28 5.01
C LYS A 67 1.49 -18.48 6.29
N GLN A 68 1.08 -19.12 7.39
CA GLN A 68 1.51 -18.64 8.70
C GLN A 68 3.04 -18.53 8.65
N ARG A 69 3.54 -17.30 8.48
CA ARG A 69 4.96 -16.99 8.64
C ARG A 69 5.24 -17.07 10.12
N ASN A 70 5.33 -18.29 10.65
CA ASN A 70 6.05 -18.52 11.88
C ASN A 70 7.51 -18.34 11.48
N PRO A 71 8.18 -17.24 11.88
CA PRO A 71 9.58 -17.08 11.56
C PRO A 71 10.31 -18.26 12.19
N THR A 72 10.83 -19.16 11.36
CA THR A 72 11.49 -20.39 11.83
C THR A 72 12.70 -20.06 12.71
N GLN A 73 13.31 -18.89 12.51
CA GLN A 73 14.34 -18.31 13.38
C GLN A 73 14.19 -16.79 13.45
N ILE A 74 14.03 -16.26 14.66
CA ILE A 74 14.14 -14.83 14.92
C ILE A 74 15.65 -14.52 15.01
N PRO A 75 16.19 -13.59 14.22
CA PRO A 75 17.61 -13.23 14.27
C PRO A 75 18.00 -12.72 15.67
N ALA A 76 19.23 -12.96 16.10
CA ALA A 76 19.69 -12.43 17.38
C ALA A 76 19.75 -10.91 17.32
N LYS A 77 19.53 -10.24 18.47
CA LYS A 77 19.56 -8.77 18.58
C LYS A 77 20.83 -8.17 17.96
N LYS A 78 21.96 -8.85 18.14
CA LYS A 78 23.26 -8.44 17.61
C LYS A 78 23.30 -8.44 16.08
N ASP A 79 22.71 -9.44 15.44
CA ASP A 79 22.69 -9.56 13.98
C ASP A 79 21.81 -8.46 13.36
N VAL A 80 20.68 -8.17 13.99
CA VAL A 80 19.79 -7.06 13.59
C VAL A 80 20.51 -5.73 13.75
N GLN A 81 21.19 -5.52 14.88
CA GLN A 81 21.95 -4.30 15.13
C GLN A 81 23.07 -4.12 14.10
N ASN A 82 23.89 -5.15 13.89
CA ASN A 82 24.99 -5.12 12.92
C ASN A 82 24.49 -4.79 11.51
N PHE A 83 23.42 -5.45 11.07
CA PHE A 83 22.81 -5.18 9.77
C PHE A 83 22.42 -3.71 9.59
N TRP A 84 21.73 -3.12 10.58
CA TRP A 84 21.33 -1.72 10.49
C TRP A 84 22.49 -0.76 10.68
N THR A 85 23.47 -1.09 11.52
CA THR A 85 24.69 -0.30 11.70
C THR A 85 25.51 -0.24 10.41
N GLU A 86 25.65 -1.34 9.68
CA GLU A 86 26.36 -1.34 8.39
C GLU A 86 25.70 -0.42 7.35
N ILE A 87 24.37 -0.32 7.36
CA ILE A 87 23.60 0.52 6.44
C ILE A 87 23.60 1.99 6.88
N LEU A 88 23.37 2.25 8.17
CA LEU A 88 23.05 3.59 8.67
C LEU A 88 24.23 4.31 9.33
N SER A 89 25.19 3.57 9.88
CA SER A 89 26.31 4.17 10.61
C SER A 89 27.48 4.55 9.72
N ASN A 90 27.55 4.01 8.51
CA ASN A 90 28.55 4.44 7.53
C ASN A 90 28.03 5.69 6.82
N PRO A 91 28.65 6.87 7.04
CA PRO A 91 28.26 8.07 6.31
C PRO A 91 28.59 7.87 4.83
N VAL A 92 27.57 7.60 4.03
CA VAL A 92 27.73 7.54 2.57
C VAL A 92 27.74 8.98 2.07
N PRO A 93 28.81 9.43 1.39
CA PRO A 93 28.85 10.78 0.84
C PRO A 93 27.68 10.95 -0.14
N TYR A 94 26.93 12.04 0.03
CA TYR A 94 25.84 12.37 -0.87
C TYR A 94 26.38 12.51 -2.30
N LYS A 95 25.87 11.67 -3.22
CA LYS A 95 26.28 11.66 -4.62
C LYS A 95 25.65 12.86 -5.34
N LYS A 96 26.31 14.01 -5.26
CA LYS A 96 25.88 15.28 -5.89
C LYS A 96 25.71 15.16 -7.41
N ASP A 97 26.52 14.33 -8.06
CA ASP A 97 26.55 14.21 -9.53
C ASP A 97 25.62 13.11 -10.07
N ALA A 98 24.56 12.75 -9.34
CA ALA A 98 23.64 11.72 -9.79
C ALA A 98 22.78 12.26 -10.96
N THR A 99 22.64 11.47 -12.02
CA THR A 99 21.91 11.87 -13.25
C THR A 99 20.44 12.22 -13.04
N TRP A 100 19.83 11.78 -11.93
CA TRP A 100 18.48 12.17 -11.58
C TRP A 100 18.42 13.58 -10.96
N ILE A 101 19.48 14.02 -10.27
CA ILE A 101 19.58 15.37 -9.70
C ILE A 101 19.64 16.38 -10.85
N THR A 102 20.54 16.16 -11.81
CA THR A 102 20.68 17.05 -12.98
C THR A 102 19.39 17.11 -13.81
N LYS A 103 18.68 15.99 -13.98
CA LYS A 103 17.37 15.99 -14.65
C LYS A 103 16.33 16.84 -13.92
N ILE A 104 16.32 16.81 -12.59
CA ILE A 104 15.41 17.62 -11.79
C ILE A 104 15.79 19.09 -11.88
N GLU A 105 17.09 19.43 -11.78
CA GLU A 105 17.58 20.81 -11.92
C GLU A 105 17.17 21.41 -13.27
N ILE A 106 17.42 20.70 -14.38
CA ILE A 106 17.01 21.13 -15.73
C ILE A 106 15.49 21.28 -15.82
N SER A 107 14.72 20.35 -15.24
CA SER A 107 13.26 20.44 -15.25
C SER A 107 12.73 21.58 -14.37
N ALA A 108 13.51 22.01 -13.38
CA ALA A 108 13.16 23.08 -12.46
C ALA A 108 13.59 24.47 -12.95
N GLU A 109 14.52 24.57 -13.92
CA GLU A 109 14.91 25.85 -14.53
C GLU A 109 13.73 26.57 -15.20
N GLU A 110 12.76 25.82 -15.74
CA GLU A 110 11.55 26.37 -16.34
C GLU A 110 10.50 26.82 -15.31
N ILE A 111 10.68 26.47 -14.03
CA ILE A 111 9.75 26.82 -12.96
C ILE A 111 10.12 28.19 -12.42
N GLU A 112 9.26 29.18 -12.66
CA GLU A 112 9.38 30.49 -12.04
C GLU A 112 9.36 30.33 -10.52
N GLN A 113 10.42 30.80 -9.85
CA GLN A 113 10.44 30.83 -8.39
C GLN A 113 9.33 31.76 -7.92
N HIS A 114 8.33 31.18 -7.26
CA HIS A 114 7.30 31.97 -6.62
C HIS A 114 7.97 32.83 -5.53
N PRO A 115 7.82 34.17 -5.56
CA PRO A 115 8.34 35.00 -4.48
C PRO A 115 7.71 34.54 -3.17
N PHE A 116 8.54 34.25 -2.18
CA PHE A 116 8.04 33.85 -0.89
C PHE A 116 7.41 35.07 -0.21
N GLU A 117 6.09 35.04 -0.03
CA GLU A 117 5.39 36.02 0.78
C GLU A 117 5.59 35.71 2.26
N GLU A 118 5.71 36.76 3.08
CA GLU A 118 5.86 36.63 4.53
C GLU A 118 4.73 35.76 5.10
N ILE A 119 5.07 34.83 6.01
CA ILE A 119 4.05 33.99 6.65
C ILE A 119 3.21 34.86 7.57
N ASP A 120 1.99 35.14 7.15
CA ASP A 120 1.01 35.82 7.98
C ASP A 120 0.57 34.96 9.17
N GLU A 121 0.27 35.62 10.30
CA GLU A 121 -0.24 35.00 11.51
C GLU A 121 -1.52 34.20 11.23
N ASN A 122 -2.39 34.72 10.36
CA ASN A 122 -3.64 34.05 10.00
C ASN A 122 -3.40 32.68 9.36
N ILE A 123 -2.36 32.53 8.54
CA ILE A 123 -2.01 31.25 7.91
C ILE A 123 -1.65 30.22 8.97
N VAL A 124 -0.87 30.62 9.98
CA VAL A 124 -0.50 29.76 11.10
C VAL A 124 -1.71 29.38 11.95
N VAL A 125 -2.58 30.35 12.26
CA VAL A 125 -3.82 30.13 13.01
C VAL A 125 -4.70 29.11 12.29
N GLU A 126 -4.90 29.28 10.98
CA GLU A 126 -5.70 28.36 10.17
C GLU A 126 -5.09 26.96 10.12
N ALA A 127 -3.77 26.87 9.89
CA ALA A 127 -3.06 25.60 9.83
C ALA A 127 -3.19 24.85 11.16
N ILE A 128 -2.91 25.50 12.29
CA ILE A 128 -3.01 24.89 13.61
C ILE A 128 -4.45 24.47 13.89
N LYS A 129 -5.44 25.36 13.67
CA LYS A 129 -6.83 25.06 14.03
C LYS A 129 -7.46 23.98 13.14
N LYS A 130 -7.19 23.99 11.83
CA LYS A 130 -7.82 23.08 10.86
C LYS A 130 -7.10 21.73 10.75
N LYS A 131 -5.76 21.70 10.87
CA LYS A 131 -4.97 20.49 10.59
C LYS A 131 -4.56 19.70 11.82
N THR A 132 -4.50 20.31 13.00
CA THR A 132 -4.03 19.63 14.21
C THR A 132 -5.18 19.09 15.07
N GLN A 133 -5.08 17.83 15.47
CA GLN A 133 -5.95 17.21 16.47
C GLN A 133 -5.40 17.46 17.88
N ASN A 134 -6.26 17.85 18.82
CA ASN A 134 -5.89 18.35 20.14
C ASN A 134 -4.99 17.37 20.94
N TRP A 135 -5.31 16.07 20.92
CA TRP A 135 -4.69 15.06 21.79
C TRP A 135 -3.86 14.05 20.99
N LYS A 136 -2.91 14.54 20.20
CA LYS A 136 -1.91 13.69 19.51
C LYS A 136 -0.69 13.48 20.40
N THR A 137 0.04 12.40 20.17
CA THR A 137 1.31 12.14 20.85
C THR A 137 2.23 13.36 20.72
N PRO A 138 2.71 13.93 21.83
CA PRO A 138 3.49 15.15 21.79
C PRO A 138 4.93 14.83 21.36
N GLY A 139 5.60 15.82 20.76
CA GLY A 139 6.99 15.69 20.30
C GLY A 139 8.00 15.57 21.44
N ILE A 140 9.29 15.77 21.12
CA ILE A 140 10.40 15.69 22.08
C ILE A 140 10.20 16.60 23.31
N TYR A 141 9.61 17.78 23.11
CA TYR A 141 9.34 18.77 24.16
C TYR A 141 8.04 18.52 24.94
N LYS A 142 7.32 17.43 24.66
CA LYS A 142 6.10 17.03 25.37
C LYS A 142 4.94 18.05 25.34
N ILE A 143 4.97 19.01 24.42
CA ILE A 143 3.89 19.97 24.19
C ILE A 143 2.78 19.32 23.35
N GLN A 144 1.54 19.38 23.86
CA GLN A 144 0.34 18.91 23.17
C GLN A 144 -0.20 19.95 22.19
N ASN A 145 -0.79 19.50 21.09
CA ASN A 145 -1.42 20.38 20.08
C ASN A 145 -2.54 21.24 20.67
N TYR A 146 -3.23 20.75 21.70
CA TYR A 146 -4.22 21.52 22.45
C TYR A 146 -3.68 22.90 22.84
N TYR A 147 -2.49 22.95 23.46
CA TYR A 147 -1.90 24.23 23.89
C TYR A 147 -1.53 25.11 22.70
N LEU A 148 -0.99 24.53 21.63
CA LEU A 148 -0.72 25.28 20.40
C LEU A 148 -1.99 25.87 19.79
N LYS A 149 -3.14 25.22 19.92
CA LYS A 149 -4.41 25.69 19.35
C LYS A 149 -5.07 26.81 20.15
N TYR A 150 -5.02 26.70 21.47
CA TYR A 150 -5.74 27.61 22.38
C TYR A 150 -4.87 28.71 22.98
N LEU A 151 -3.54 28.58 22.97
CA LEU A 151 -2.62 29.64 23.39
C LEU A 151 -2.31 30.58 22.21
N THR A 152 -3.32 31.36 21.81
CA THR A 152 -3.26 32.21 20.61
C THR A 152 -2.17 33.26 20.65
N SER A 153 -1.72 33.69 21.83
CA SER A 153 -0.60 34.62 21.99
C SER A 153 0.72 34.11 21.39
N THR A 154 0.86 32.81 21.15
CA THR A 154 2.05 32.21 20.53
C THR A 154 2.06 32.26 19.01
N HIS A 155 0.89 32.46 18.35
CA HIS A 155 0.75 32.31 16.90
C HIS A 155 1.61 33.32 16.13
N LYS A 156 1.64 34.58 16.56
CA LYS A 156 2.52 35.61 16.01
C LYS A 156 4.01 35.22 16.06
N TYR A 157 4.47 34.66 17.17
CA TYR A 157 5.88 34.28 17.33
C TYR A 157 6.22 33.05 16.48
N ILE A 158 5.30 32.10 16.36
CA ILE A 158 5.45 30.92 15.50
C ILE A 158 5.54 31.34 14.02
N ALA A 159 4.71 32.28 13.58
CA ALA A 159 4.77 32.83 12.23
C ALA A 159 6.13 33.46 11.93
N GLY A 160 6.62 34.34 12.82
CA GLY A 160 7.94 34.96 12.68
C GLY A 160 9.11 33.97 12.76
N LEU A 161 8.97 32.87 13.51
CA LEU A 161 9.96 31.79 13.53
C LEU A 161 10.01 31.04 12.20
N PHE A 162 8.85 30.70 11.62
CA PHE A 162 8.81 30.04 10.32
C PHE A 162 9.36 30.92 9.21
N ASP A 163 9.01 32.20 9.20
CA ASP A 163 9.52 33.16 8.21
C ASP A 163 11.05 33.29 8.29
N ARG A 164 11.61 33.42 9.50
CA ARG A 164 13.06 33.47 9.70
C ARG A 164 13.76 32.17 9.28
N LEU A 165 13.16 31.02 9.56
CA LEU A 165 13.72 29.72 9.18
C LEU A 165 13.75 29.55 7.66
N ILE A 166 12.67 29.92 6.97
CA ILE A 166 12.59 29.81 5.51
C ILE A 166 13.56 30.79 4.82
N LYS A 167 13.75 31.98 5.40
CA LYS A 167 14.76 32.96 4.94
C LYS A 167 16.20 32.57 5.30
N GLY A 168 16.41 31.46 6.03
CA GLY A 168 17.74 30.99 6.42
C GLY A 168 18.44 31.88 7.46
N LEU A 169 17.68 32.65 8.25
CA LEU A 169 18.21 33.56 9.27
C LEU A 169 18.49 32.86 10.61
N GLU A 170 17.99 31.64 10.80
CA GLU A 170 18.20 30.83 12.00
C GLU A 170 19.26 29.75 11.74
N LEU A 171 20.19 29.59 12.68
CA LEU A 171 21.17 28.49 12.65
C LEU A 171 20.47 27.19 13.04
N ILE A 172 20.41 26.26 12.10
CA ILE A 172 19.95 24.90 12.38
C ILE A 172 21.17 24.16 12.95
N ASP A 173 21.21 23.97 14.27
CA ASP A 173 22.17 23.06 14.89
C ASP A 173 21.97 21.67 14.27
N THR A 174 23.00 21.19 13.57
CA THR A 174 23.05 19.89 12.89
C THR A 174 23.78 18.86 13.73
#